data_AF-A0A7X7HQJ7-F1
#
_entry.id   AF-A0A7X7HQJ7-F1
#
_cell.length_a   1.000
_cell.length_b   1.000
_cell.length_c   1.000
_cell.angle_alpha   90.00
_cell.angle_beta   90.00
_cell.angle_gamma   90.00
#
_symmetry.space_group_name_H-M   'P 1'
#
loop_
_entity.id
_entity.type
_entity.pdbx_description
1 polymer ?
#
loop_
_entity_poly.entity_id
_entity_poly.type
_entity_poly.pdbx_seq_one_letter_code
_entity_poly.pdbx_strand_id
1 'polypeptide(L)'
;VVVHVTAEGNRLTDGTPLSDHAITQLLPEAFVSLLIHDTQRQPIDASPRRRHPTRRQRRVLDEREHECAHPGCHATAFLQYDHIEPYDPGGPTTLANLQRLCGPDNRAKEKKRPAAGAG
;
A
#
# COMPACT_ATOMS: atom_id res chain seq x y z
N VAL A 1 -12.60 4.24 10.79
CA VAL A 1 -11.19 4.61 10.50
C VAL A 1 -10.34 3.35 10.53
N VAL A 2 -9.23 3.29 9.80
CA VAL A 2 -8.26 2.20 9.94
C VAL A 2 -7.06 2.74 10.71
N VAL A 3 -6.62 1.99 11.71
CA VAL A 3 -5.43 2.30 12.48
C VAL A 3 -4.45 1.14 12.34
N HIS A 4 -3.20 1.46 12.01
CA HIS A 4 -2.11 0.50 11.93
C HIS A 4 -1.37 0.52 13.26
N VAL A 5 -1.34 -0.64 13.94
CA VAL A 5 -0.63 -0.85 15.21
C VAL A 5 0.55 -1.77 14.93
N THR A 6 1.75 -1.30 15.23
CA THR A 6 3.03 -1.98 14.94
C THR A 6 3.98 -1.86 16.13
N ALA A 7 5.11 -2.57 16.09
CA ALA A 7 6.14 -2.42 17.12
C ALA A 7 6.78 -1.02 17.13
N GLU A 8 6.72 -0.28 16.02
CA GLU A 8 7.23 1.10 15.94
C GLU A 8 6.20 2.16 16.38
N GLY A 9 4.94 1.78 16.62
CA GLY A 9 3.88 2.69 17.08
C GLY A 9 2.56 2.58 16.31
N ASN A 10 1.65 3.51 16.61
CA ASN A 10 0.30 3.54 16.05
C ASN A 10 0.12 4.72 15.10
N ARG A 11 -0.51 4.47 13.94
CA ARG A 11 -0.74 5.52 12.93
C ARG A 11 -2.04 5.33 12.15
N LEU A 12 -2.60 6.44 11.69
CA LEU A 12 -3.62 6.46 10.65
C LEU A 12 -3.00 6.10 9.29
N THR A 13 -3.84 5.82 8.30
CA THR A 13 -3.42 5.46 6.93
C THR A 13 -2.63 6.56 6.19
N ASP A 14 -2.73 7.82 6.63
CA ASP A 14 -1.96 8.94 6.10
C ASP A 14 -0.63 9.16 6.85
N GLY A 15 -0.28 8.28 7.80
CA GLY A 15 0.91 8.38 8.63
C GLY A 15 0.75 9.18 9.92
N THR A 16 -0.40 9.83 10.15
CA THR A 16 -0.65 10.60 11.38
C THR A 16 -0.52 9.71 12.62
N PRO A 17 0.34 10.04 13.60
CA PRO A 17 0.57 9.20 14.77
C PRO A 17 -0.59 9.25 15.77
N LEU A 18 -0.79 8.14 16.50
CA LEU A 18 -1.76 8.00 17.58
C LEU A 18 -1.09 7.45 18.85
N SER A 19 -1.52 7.94 20.02
CA SER A 19 -1.02 7.44 21.30
C SER A 19 -1.62 6.08 21.66
N ASP A 20 -0.90 5.29 22.45
CA ASP A 20 -1.41 4.01 22.97
C ASP A 20 -2.71 4.18 23.77
N HIS A 21 -2.85 5.31 24.47
CA HIS A 21 -4.07 5.64 25.18
C HIS A 21 -5.26 5.79 24.23
N ALA A 22 -5.08 6.51 23.11
CA ALA A 22 -6.14 6.65 22.11
C ALA A 22 -6.53 5.29 21.51
N ILE A 23 -5.56 4.41 21.25
CA ILE A 23 -5.84 3.03 20.79
C ILE A 23 -6.62 2.25 21.84
N THR A 24 -6.19 2.29 23.10
CA THR A 24 -6.84 1.57 24.20
C THR A 24 -8.30 1.96 24.36
N GLN A 25 -8.63 3.23 24.17
CA GLN A 25 -10.02 3.73 24.19
C GLN A 25 -10.86 3.23 23.01
N LEU A 26 -10.25 3.01 21.84
CA LEU A 26 -10.94 2.53 20.64
C LEU A 26 -11.12 1.01 20.60
N LEU A 27 -10.24 0.25 21.26
CA LEU A 27 -10.22 -1.22 21.21
C LEU A 27 -11.55 -1.91 21.55
N PRO A 28 -12.35 -1.48 22.54
CA PRO A 28 -13.57 -2.18 22.93
C PRO A 28 -14.61 -2.32 21.81
N GLU A 29 -14.64 -1.36 20.88
CA GLU A 29 -15.58 -1.34 19.75
C GLU A 29 -14.90 -1.67 18.41
N ALA A 30 -13.59 -1.94 18.43
CA ALA A 30 -12.81 -2.17 17.23
C ALA A 30 -12.93 -3.60 16.71
N PHE A 31 -12.99 -3.73 15.39
CA PHE A 31 -12.70 -4.99 14.72
C PHE A 31 -11.19 -5.11 14.49
N VAL A 32 -10.56 -6.09 15.11
CA VAL A 32 -9.11 -6.33 14.99
C VAL A 32 -8.84 -7.33 13.86
N SER A 33 -7.87 -7.00 12.99
CA SER A 33 -7.39 -7.89 11.94
C SER A 33 -5.88 -8.03 12.06
N LEU A 34 -5.40 -9.28 12.10
CA LEU A 34 -3.97 -9.55 12.14
C LEU A 34 -3.37 -9.61 10.73
N LEU A 35 -2.28 -8.88 10.53
CA LEU A 35 -1.43 -8.99 9.34
C LEU A 35 -0.17 -9.76 9.75
N ILE A 36 -0.15 -11.05 9.44
CA ILE A 36 0.99 -11.92 9.74
C ILE A 36 2.05 -11.75 8.65
N HIS A 37 3.28 -11.54 9.08
CA HIS A 37 4.46 -11.55 8.23
C HIS A 37 5.21 -12.88 8.39
N ASP A 38 6.02 -13.25 7.42
CA ASP A 38 6.96 -14.36 7.54
C ASP A 38 8.11 -14.02 8.50
N THR A 39 9.05 -14.95 8.66
CA THR A 39 10.22 -14.80 9.55
C THR A 39 11.16 -13.65 9.13
N GLN A 40 11.04 -13.15 7.90
CA GLN A 40 11.79 -12.01 7.38
C GLN A 40 10.98 -10.70 7.41
N ARG A 41 9.82 -10.68 8.10
CA ARG A 41 8.88 -9.55 8.14
C ARG A 41 8.30 -9.20 6.78
N GLN A 42 8.27 -10.15 5.84
CA GLN A 42 7.62 -9.97 4.55
C GLN A 42 6.18 -10.49 4.59
N PRO A 43 5.22 -9.78 3.98
CA PRO A 43 3.84 -10.22 3.96
C PRO A 43 3.67 -11.31 2.91
N ILE A 44 2.90 -12.35 3.24
CA ILE A 44 2.70 -13.49 2.35
C ILE A 44 1.68 -13.14 1.26
N ASP A 45 2.12 -13.12 0.00
CA ASP A 45 1.28 -12.92 -1.18
C ASP A 45 0.61 -14.23 -1.62
N ALA A 46 -0.71 -14.33 -1.39
CA ALA A 46 -1.46 -15.56 -1.67
C ALA A 46 -2.03 -15.65 -3.10
N SER A 47 -1.99 -14.60 -3.93
CA SER A 47 -2.68 -14.60 -5.24
C SER A 47 -2.13 -13.55 -6.26
N PRO A 48 -1.01 -13.81 -6.93
CA PRO A 48 -0.34 -12.83 -7.81
C PRO A 48 -1.05 -12.56 -9.15
N ARG A 49 -2.01 -13.41 -9.56
CA ARG A 49 -2.64 -13.39 -10.91
C ARG A 49 -3.87 -12.49 -11.06
N ARG A 50 -4.19 -11.65 -10.07
CA ARG A 50 -5.36 -10.75 -10.14
C ARG A 50 -4.88 -9.33 -10.37
N ARG A 51 -5.45 -8.61 -11.33
CA ARG A 51 -5.06 -7.21 -11.62
C ARG A 51 -5.12 -6.28 -10.41
N HIS A 52 -6.09 -6.44 -9.50
CA HIS A 52 -6.28 -5.49 -8.40
C HIS A 52 -5.75 -6.06 -7.09
N PRO A 53 -5.04 -5.24 -6.27
CA PRO A 53 -4.59 -5.66 -4.95
C PRO A 53 -5.75 -6.11 -4.07
N THR A 54 -5.53 -7.20 -3.34
CA THR A 54 -6.46 -7.71 -2.32
C THR A 54 -6.59 -6.73 -1.16
N ARG A 55 -7.65 -6.87 -0.34
CA ARG A 55 -7.80 -6.05 0.88
C ARG A 55 -6.59 -6.15 1.82
N ARG A 56 -5.99 -7.34 1.93
CA ARG A 56 -4.78 -7.56 2.75
C ARG A 56 -3.60 -6.77 2.20
N GLN A 57 -3.35 -6.86 0.89
CA GLN A 57 -2.24 -6.14 0.24
C GLN A 57 -2.40 -4.63 0.38
N ARG A 58 -3.63 -4.11 0.18
CA ARG A 58 -3.92 -2.68 0.38
C ARG A 58 -3.59 -2.22 1.80
N ARG A 59 -4.00 -2.98 2.82
CA ARG A 59 -3.68 -2.65 4.22
C ARG A 59 -2.19 -2.66 4.51
N VAL A 60 -1.41 -3.52 3.87
CA VAL A 60 0.05 -3.53 4.02
C VAL A 60 0.69 -2.34 3.30
N LEU A 61 0.23 -2.00 2.09
CA LEU A 61 0.73 -0.82 1.38
C LEU A 61 0.40 0.48 2.13
N ASP A 62 -0.82 0.59 2.64
CA ASP A 62 -1.28 1.72 3.47
C ASP A 62 -0.42 1.88 4.74
N GLU A 63 0.05 0.77 5.29
CA GLU A 63 0.91 0.70 6.47
C GLU A 63 2.35 1.14 6.15
N ARG A 64 2.94 0.63 5.06
CA ARG A 64 4.35 0.84 4.70
C ARG A 64 4.64 2.15 3.97
N GLU A 65 3.70 2.59 3.13
CA GLU A 65 3.93 3.67 2.15
C GLU A 65 2.95 4.81 2.39
N HIS A 66 3.21 5.65 3.39
CA HIS A 66 2.29 6.75 3.74
C HIS A 66 2.41 7.97 2.81
N GLU A 67 3.48 8.07 2.03
CA GLU A 67 3.71 9.11 1.03
C GLU A 67 3.74 8.53 -0.40
N CYS A 68 3.55 9.41 -1.39
CA CYS A 68 3.75 9.06 -2.80
C CYS A 68 5.16 8.51 -3.02
N ALA A 69 5.27 7.35 -3.67
CA ALA A 69 6.55 6.72 -3.98
C ALA A 69 7.38 7.47 -5.06
N HIS A 70 6.82 8.49 -5.71
CA HIS A 70 7.56 9.27 -6.70
C HIS A 70 8.68 10.08 -6.01
N PRO A 71 9.94 9.98 -6.48
CA PRO A 71 11.05 10.70 -5.87
C PRO A 71 10.79 12.21 -5.76
N GLY A 72 10.86 12.75 -4.54
CA GLY A 72 10.64 14.17 -4.26
C GLY A 72 9.17 14.59 -4.12
N CYS A 73 8.22 13.66 -4.17
CA CYS A 73 6.82 13.93 -3.88
C CYS A 73 6.49 13.52 -2.44
N HIS A 74 5.82 14.39 -1.70
CA HIS A 74 5.44 14.18 -0.28
C HIS A 74 3.92 14.14 -0.08
N ALA A 75 3.17 13.85 -1.14
CA ALA A 75 1.73 13.75 -1.04
C ALA A 75 1.34 12.55 -0.17
N THR A 76 0.50 12.78 0.84
CA THR A 76 -0.02 11.75 1.76
C THR A 76 -1.50 11.43 1.51
N ALA A 77 -2.18 12.25 0.71
CA ALA A 77 -3.60 12.14 0.44
C ALA A 77 -3.90 11.68 -0.99
N PHE A 78 -5.03 10.99 -1.16
CA PHE A 78 -5.54 10.53 -2.45
C PHE A 78 -4.55 9.65 -3.24
N LEU A 79 -3.77 8.84 -2.51
CA LEU A 79 -2.85 7.88 -3.10
C LEU A 79 -3.60 6.72 -3.75
N GLN A 80 -3.08 6.26 -4.87
CA GLN A 80 -3.60 5.17 -5.70
C GLN A 80 -2.62 4.00 -5.66
N TYR A 81 -3.15 2.78 -5.62
CA TYR A 81 -2.32 1.58 -5.77
C TYR A 81 -1.99 1.35 -7.24
N ASP A 82 -0.71 1.22 -7.53
CA ASP A 82 -0.18 1.10 -8.88
C ASP A 82 0.89 0.00 -8.92
N HIS A 83 1.09 -0.62 -10.08
CA HIS A 83 2.16 -1.61 -10.25
C HIS A 83 3.45 -0.94 -10.71
N ILE A 84 4.59 -1.30 -10.13
CA ILE A 84 5.91 -0.85 -10.59
C ILE A 84 6.15 -1.38 -12.02
N GLU A 85 6.09 -2.70 -12.17
CA GLU A 85 6.02 -3.41 -13.45
C GLU A 85 4.56 -3.58 -13.86
N PRO A 86 4.14 -3.06 -15.04
CA PRO A 86 2.75 -3.12 -15.47
C PRO A 86 2.15 -4.53 -15.42
N TYR A 87 0.93 -4.64 -14.88
CA TYR A 87 0.21 -5.92 -14.84
C TYR A 87 0.08 -6.60 -16.20
N ASP A 88 -0.10 -5.81 -17.26
CA ASP A 88 -0.16 -6.26 -18.65
C ASP A 88 1.12 -5.76 -19.36
N PRO A 89 1.97 -6.65 -19.91
CA PRO A 89 1.70 -8.04 -20.29
C PRO A 89 1.98 -9.15 -19.24
N GLY A 90 2.36 -8.83 -18.01
CA GLY A 90 2.58 -9.91 -17.03
C GLY A 90 3.07 -9.55 -15.63
N GLY A 91 3.12 -8.28 -15.26
CA GLY A 91 3.55 -7.85 -13.92
C GLY A 91 2.70 -8.50 -12.82
N PRO A 92 3.29 -9.18 -11.83
CA PRO A 92 2.53 -9.86 -10.80
C PRO A 92 1.91 -8.85 -9.83
N THR A 93 0.76 -9.19 -9.26
CA THR A 93 0.15 -8.38 -8.18
C THR A 93 0.66 -8.89 -6.84
N THR A 94 1.91 -8.53 -6.54
CA THR A 94 2.64 -8.82 -5.30
C THR A 94 2.99 -7.52 -4.59
N LEU A 95 3.21 -7.57 -3.28
CA LEU A 95 3.57 -6.36 -2.52
C LEU A 95 4.89 -5.76 -2.97
N ALA A 96 5.82 -6.57 -3.47
CA ALA A 96 7.08 -6.08 -4.04
C ALA A 96 6.91 -5.36 -5.39
N ASN A 97 5.81 -5.61 -6.11
CA ASN A 97 5.50 -4.98 -7.39
C ASN A 97 4.38 -3.94 -7.29
N LEU A 98 3.88 -3.66 -6.09
CA LEU A 98 2.87 -2.63 -5.85
C LEU A 98 3.51 -1.44 -5.16
N GLN A 99 3.00 -0.26 -5.48
CA GLN A 99 3.41 1.01 -4.89
C GLN A 99 2.19 1.93 -4.73
N ARG A 100 2.34 3.00 -3.94
CA ARG A 100 1.34 4.07 -3.80
C ARG A 100 1.81 5.36 -4.48
N LEU A 101 1.01 5.88 -5.42
CA LEU A 101 1.29 7.13 -6.14
C LEU A 101 0.14 8.12 -6.02
N CYS A 102 0.44 9.42 -5.99
CA CYS A 102 -0.59 10.45 -6.12
C CYS A 102 -1.19 10.45 -7.54
N GLY A 103 -2.40 10.99 -7.71
CA GLY A 103 -3.07 11.02 -9.02
C GLY A 103 -2.25 11.64 -10.16
N PRO A 104 -1.59 12.81 -9.96
CA PRO A 104 -0.65 13.38 -10.93
C PRO A 104 0.50 12.44 -11.34
N ASP A 105 1.23 11.89 -10.37
CA ASP A 105 2.41 11.05 -10.63
C ASP A 105 2.02 9.71 -11.27
N ASN A 106 0.90 9.12 -10.84
CA ASN A 106 0.37 7.90 -11.44
C ASN A 106 0.03 8.12 -12.93
N ARG A 107 -0.65 9.22 -13.26
CA ARG A 107 -0.91 9.59 -14.66
C ARG A 107 0.37 9.86 -15.45
N ALA A 108 1.36 10.50 -14.83
CA ALA A 108 2.63 10.78 -15.50
C ALA A 108 3.40 9.48 -15.80
N LYS A 109 3.40 8.51 -14.88
CA LYS A 109 3.96 7.17 -15.10
C LYS A 109 3.30 6.46 -16.27
N GLU A 110 1.97 6.44 -16.31
CA GLU A 110 1.23 5.81 -17.41
C GLU A 110 1.55 6.42 -18.77
N LYS A 111 1.73 7.74 -18.86
CA LYS A 111 2.13 8.43 -20.11
C LYS A 111 3.54 8.10 -20.58
N LYS A 112 4.45 7.82 -19.64
CA LYS A 112 5.84 7.44 -19.94
C LYS A 112 5.96 5.96 -20.34
N ARG A 113 4.88 5.18 -20.23
CA ARG A 113 4.90 3.77 -20.61
C ARG A 113 5.09 3.66 -22.12
N PRO A 114 6.09 2.92 -22.62
CA PRO A 114 6.19 2.64 -24.05
C PRO A 114 4.91 1.92 -24.50
N ALA A 115 4.42 2.25 -25.70
CA ALA A 115 3.27 1.57 -26.27
C ALA A 115 3.56 0.06 -26.31
N ALA A 116 2.70 -0.74 -25.70
CA ALA A 116 2.82 -2.19 -25.75
C ALA A 116 2.61 -2.64 -27.21
N GLY A 117 3.70 -3.04 -27.88
CA GLY A 117 3.68 -3.78 -29.14
C GLY A 117 3.30 -3.00 -30.40
N ALA A 118 4.29 -2.42 -31.07
CA ALA A 118 4.38 -2.51 -32.53
C ALA A 118 5.34 -3.67 -32.82
N GLY A 119 4.80 -4.87 -33.03
CA GLY A 119 5.53 -6.10 -33.31
C GLY A 119 4.58 -7.16 -33.81
#